data_AF-A0A8D8IDH2-F1
#
_entry.id   AF-A0A8D8IDH2-F1
#
_cell.length_a   1.000
_cell.length_b   1.000
_cell.length_c   1.000
_cell.angle_alpha   90.00
_cell.angle_beta   90.00
_cell.angle_gamma   90.00
#
_symmetry.space_group_name_H-M   'P 1'
#
loop_
_entity.id
_entity.type
_entity.pdbx_description
1 polymer ?
#
loop_
_entity_poly.entity_id
_entity_poly.type
_entity_poly.pdbx_seq_one_letter_code
_entity_poly.pdbx_strand_id
1 'polypeptide(L)'
;MNLYDHQSWNLTPLKNKISYDCAADMQIYLQHLNLQTNWALKVFDSSGHYGGQSLFGNDFWLGSKSFCEEINEKNSESKTEPFVHMSFFVAIIRAKILQLTPETKLLHLGQCLPKSCSKEEVQCMLKEDPNSILLKHKDVCELKNSSSKTSCNLLDVINIRNVPGAYSLYEDTKFYILWS
;
A
#
# COMPACT_ATOMS: atom_id res chain seq x y z
N MET A 1 -6.06 9.34 -10.78
CA MET A 1 -4.79 8.66 -10.41
C MET A 1 -5.10 7.74 -9.25
N ASN A 2 -4.86 6.43 -9.42
CA ASN A 2 -5.15 5.42 -8.41
C ASN A 2 -3.84 4.94 -7.79
N LEU A 3 -3.48 5.44 -6.61
CA LEU A 3 -2.26 4.95 -5.94
C LEU A 3 -2.57 3.63 -5.22
N TYR A 4 -1.61 2.71 -5.26
CA TYR A 4 -1.67 1.43 -4.57
C TYR A 4 -2.80 0.53 -5.08
N ASP A 5 -3.01 0.59 -6.40
CA ASP A 5 -4.00 -0.22 -7.11
C ASP A 5 -3.35 -1.50 -7.62
N HIS A 6 -3.67 -2.63 -7.00
CA HIS A 6 -3.05 -3.93 -7.31
C HIS A 6 -3.25 -4.37 -8.77
N GLN A 7 -4.31 -3.91 -9.44
CA GLN A 7 -4.54 -4.24 -10.86
C GLN A 7 -3.48 -3.64 -11.77
N SER A 8 -2.79 -2.59 -11.31
CA SER A 8 -1.71 -1.94 -12.05
C SER A 8 -0.32 -2.50 -11.73
N TRP A 9 -0.20 -3.42 -10.77
CA TRP A 9 1.10 -3.86 -10.27
C TRP A 9 1.79 -4.86 -11.21
N ASN A 10 3.12 -4.72 -11.30
CA ASN A 10 3.98 -5.61 -12.05
C ASN A 10 5.17 -6.03 -11.17
N LEU A 11 5.41 -7.34 -11.05
CA LEU A 11 6.47 -7.90 -10.20
C LEU A 11 7.86 -7.89 -10.86
N THR A 12 7.96 -7.61 -12.15
CA THR A 12 9.24 -7.53 -12.88
C THR A 12 10.29 -6.64 -12.19
N PRO A 13 9.98 -5.38 -11.79
CA PRO A 13 10.92 -4.53 -11.06
C PRO A 13 11.27 -5.01 -9.64
N LEU A 14 10.52 -5.98 -9.10
CA LEU A 14 10.65 -6.50 -7.74
C LEU A 14 11.39 -7.83 -7.66
N LYS A 15 11.65 -8.51 -8.79
CA LYS A 15 12.20 -9.88 -8.86
C LYS A 15 13.47 -10.12 -8.02
N ASN A 16 14.31 -9.11 -7.84
CA ASN A 16 15.56 -9.18 -7.05
C ASN A 16 15.49 -8.38 -5.74
N LYS A 17 14.34 -7.80 -5.40
CA LYS A 17 14.11 -6.96 -4.21
C LYS A 17 13.26 -7.65 -3.15
N ILE A 18 12.57 -8.73 -3.52
CA ILE A 18 11.73 -9.53 -2.62
C ILE A 18 12.16 -11.00 -2.67
N SER A 19 11.82 -11.74 -1.63
CA SER A 19 12.03 -13.17 -1.48
C SER A 19 11.25 -13.97 -2.52
N TYR A 20 11.70 -15.19 -2.75
CA TYR A 20 11.06 -16.12 -3.68
C TYR A 20 9.61 -16.43 -3.26
N ASP A 21 9.36 -16.70 -1.98
CA ASP A 21 8.03 -17.07 -1.48
C ASP A 21 7.03 -15.93 -1.66
N CYS A 22 7.41 -14.71 -1.26
CA CYS A 22 6.57 -13.53 -1.47
C CYS A 22 6.32 -13.25 -2.96
N ALA A 23 7.34 -13.39 -3.82
CA ALA A 23 7.17 -13.21 -5.26
C ALA A 23 6.22 -14.25 -5.88
N ALA A 24 6.36 -15.53 -5.49
CA ALA A 24 5.54 -16.62 -5.98
C ALA A 24 4.07 -16.45 -5.58
N ASP A 25 3.82 -16.16 -4.30
CA ASP A 25 2.47 -15.94 -3.78
C ASP A 25 1.83 -14.68 -4.38
N MET A 26 2.60 -13.60 -4.53
CA MET A 26 2.13 -12.40 -5.22
C MET A 26 1.78 -12.68 -6.68
N GLN A 27 2.56 -13.52 -7.36
CA GLN A 27 2.28 -13.89 -8.74
C GLN A 27 0.97 -14.68 -8.85
N ILE A 28 0.74 -15.64 -7.95
CA ILE A 28 -0.53 -16.38 -7.88
C ILE A 28 -1.69 -15.39 -7.64
N TYR A 29 -1.56 -14.52 -6.65
CA TYR A 29 -2.57 -13.51 -6.34
C TYR A 29 -2.90 -12.61 -7.54
N LEU A 30 -1.89 -11.98 -8.17
CA LEU A 30 -2.10 -11.07 -9.30
C LEU A 30 -2.66 -11.79 -10.52
N GLN A 31 -2.27 -13.04 -10.76
CA GLN A 31 -2.87 -13.87 -11.82
C GLN A 31 -4.36 -14.10 -11.55
N HIS A 32 -4.72 -14.48 -10.32
CA HIS A 32 -6.11 -14.72 -9.92
C HIS A 32 -6.95 -13.43 -9.88
N LEU A 33 -6.32 -12.27 -9.61
CA LEU A 33 -6.94 -10.96 -9.71
C LEU A 33 -7.26 -10.60 -11.17
N ASN A 34 -6.31 -10.85 -12.09
CA ASN A 34 -6.52 -10.66 -13.52
C ASN A 34 -7.61 -11.57 -14.10
N LEU A 35 -7.70 -12.80 -13.58
CA LEU A 35 -8.78 -13.75 -13.89
C LEU A 35 -10.10 -13.44 -13.17
N GLN A 36 -10.15 -12.37 -12.36
CA GLN A 36 -11.34 -11.94 -11.62
C GLN A 36 -11.95 -13.03 -10.73
N THR A 37 -11.11 -13.87 -10.14
CA THR A 37 -11.58 -14.90 -9.21
C THR A 37 -12.12 -14.26 -7.93
N ASN A 38 -13.15 -14.88 -7.36
CA ASN A 38 -13.89 -14.30 -6.22
C ASN A 38 -13.00 -13.98 -5.02
N TRP A 39 -12.05 -14.85 -4.68
CA TRP A 39 -11.19 -14.61 -3.52
C TRP A 39 -10.21 -13.46 -3.80
N ALA A 40 -9.66 -13.36 -5.01
CA ALA A 40 -8.69 -12.31 -5.34
C ALA A 40 -9.36 -10.93 -5.44
N LEU A 41 -10.58 -10.85 -5.97
CA LEU A 41 -11.39 -9.64 -5.94
C LEU A 41 -11.70 -9.20 -4.50
N LYS A 42 -12.06 -10.14 -3.62
CA LYS A 42 -12.28 -9.83 -2.20
C LYS A 42 -11.01 -9.32 -1.51
N VAL A 43 -9.84 -9.87 -1.84
CA VAL A 43 -8.54 -9.38 -1.31
C VAL A 43 -8.26 -7.96 -1.80
N PHE A 44 -8.54 -7.69 -3.08
CA PHE A 44 -8.45 -6.36 -3.66
C PHE A 44 -9.38 -5.36 -2.97
N ASP A 45 -10.66 -5.71 -2.78
CA ASP A 45 -11.64 -4.87 -2.07
C ASP A 45 -11.32 -4.68 -0.58
N SER A 46 -10.60 -5.64 0.03
CA SER A 46 -10.09 -5.53 1.40
C SER A 46 -8.93 -4.54 1.53
N SER A 47 -8.30 -4.17 0.43
CA SER A 47 -7.14 -3.28 0.40
C SER A 47 -7.57 -1.84 0.17
N GLY A 48 -6.92 -0.91 0.87
CA GLY A 48 -7.16 0.51 0.66
C GLY A 48 -6.47 0.97 -0.62
N HIS A 49 -7.18 1.71 -1.45
CA HIS A 49 -6.60 2.38 -2.62
C HIS A 49 -6.95 3.86 -2.59
N TYR A 50 -6.06 4.71 -3.10
CA TYR A 50 -6.34 6.13 -3.24
C TYR A 50 -7.04 6.37 -4.58
N GLY A 51 -8.37 6.42 -4.58
CA GLY A 51 -9.17 6.83 -5.75
C GLY A 51 -9.21 8.36 -5.83
N GLY A 52 -8.37 8.95 -6.67
CA GLY A 52 -8.12 10.39 -6.72
C GLY A 52 -9.37 11.29 -6.69
N GLN A 53 -9.63 11.87 -5.52
CA GLN A 53 -10.33 13.14 -5.32
C GLN A 53 -9.65 13.78 -4.12
N SER A 54 -9.07 14.96 -4.31
CA SER A 54 -8.55 15.85 -3.25
C SER A 54 -7.77 15.14 -2.12
N LEU A 55 -6.46 15.32 -2.01
CA LEU A 55 -5.69 14.96 -0.80
C LEU A 55 -6.08 15.83 0.43
N PHE A 56 -7.28 16.40 0.42
CA PHE A 56 -7.88 17.23 1.43
C PHE A 56 -9.04 16.45 2.05
N GLY A 57 -9.00 16.28 3.37
CA GLY A 57 -10.11 15.73 4.14
C GLY A 57 -9.91 14.31 4.66
N ASN A 58 -9.22 13.43 3.90
CA ASN A 58 -8.97 12.05 4.36
C ASN A 58 -7.49 11.68 4.29
N ASP A 59 -6.96 11.28 5.45
CA ASP A 59 -5.60 10.77 5.62
C ASP A 59 -5.59 9.25 5.84
N PHE A 60 -6.73 8.56 5.66
CA PHE A 60 -6.92 7.14 5.94
C PHE A 60 -7.56 6.39 4.76
N TRP A 61 -6.78 5.55 4.09
CA TRP A 61 -7.24 4.56 3.11
C TRP A 61 -6.89 3.19 3.64
N LEU A 62 -7.57 2.81 4.72
CA LEU A 62 -7.22 1.62 5.48
C LEU A 62 -7.66 0.32 4.79
N GLY A 63 -8.71 0.31 3.97
CA GLY A 63 -9.32 -0.97 3.58
C GLY A 63 -9.97 -1.67 4.78
N SER A 64 -10.15 -3.00 4.73
CA SER A 64 -10.86 -3.78 5.76
C SER A 64 -10.03 -4.97 6.26
N LYS A 65 -9.46 -4.83 7.47
CA LYS A 65 -8.72 -5.89 8.15
C LYS A 65 -9.57 -7.14 8.38
N SER A 66 -10.77 -6.97 8.94
CA SER A 66 -11.64 -8.09 9.29
C SER A 66 -12.04 -8.88 8.04
N PHE A 67 -12.25 -8.20 6.92
CA PHE A 67 -12.57 -8.86 5.66
C PHE A 67 -11.36 -9.61 5.08
N CYS A 68 -10.16 -9.04 5.18
CA CYS A 68 -8.90 -9.73 4.84
C CYS A 68 -8.72 -11.04 5.63
N GLU A 69 -9.05 -11.03 6.93
CA GLU A 69 -9.00 -12.22 7.79
C GLU A 69 -10.06 -13.26 7.42
N GLU A 70 -11.30 -12.83 7.18
CA GLU A 70 -12.42 -13.69 6.79
C GLU A 70 -12.16 -14.44 5.47
N ILE A 71 -11.45 -13.81 4.52
CA ILE A 71 -11.05 -14.44 3.26
C ILE A 71 -10.15 -15.66 3.53
N ASN A 72 -9.23 -15.55 4.48
CA ASN A 72 -8.39 -16.70 4.85
C ASN A 72 -9.26 -17.83 5.36
N GLU A 73 -10.14 -17.59 6.33
CA GLU A 73 -10.99 -18.62 6.92
C GLU A 73 -11.84 -19.35 5.87
N LYS A 74 -12.48 -18.58 4.97
CA LYS A 74 -13.39 -19.14 3.96
C LYS A 74 -12.69 -19.94 2.86
N ASN A 75 -11.43 -19.61 2.54
CA ASN A 75 -10.71 -20.24 1.43
C ASN A 75 -9.65 -21.26 1.90
N SER A 76 -9.27 -21.27 3.18
CA SER A 76 -8.30 -22.24 3.74
C SER A 76 -8.78 -23.68 3.63
N GLU A 77 -10.09 -23.91 3.61
CA GLU A 77 -10.68 -25.25 3.52
C GLU A 77 -10.95 -25.70 2.09
N SER A 78 -10.78 -24.82 1.10
CA SER A 78 -11.03 -25.12 -0.31
C SER A 78 -9.88 -25.96 -0.87
N LYS A 79 -10.16 -27.23 -1.21
CA LYS A 79 -9.18 -28.15 -1.81
C LYS A 79 -9.05 -28.00 -3.33
N THR A 80 -9.93 -27.23 -3.96
CA THR A 80 -10.12 -27.21 -5.41
C THR A 80 -9.36 -26.10 -6.11
N GLU A 81 -8.96 -25.04 -5.41
CA GLU A 81 -8.25 -23.90 -5.98
C GLU A 81 -7.03 -23.53 -5.14
N PRO A 82 -5.89 -23.19 -5.77
CA PRO A 82 -4.74 -22.69 -5.03
C PRO A 82 -5.09 -21.35 -4.38
N PHE A 83 -5.12 -21.32 -3.06
CA PHE A 83 -5.35 -20.12 -2.25
C PHE A 83 -4.06 -19.70 -1.54
N VAL A 84 -3.77 -18.41 -1.58
CA VAL A 84 -2.64 -17.79 -0.87
C VAL A 84 -3.16 -17.15 0.40
N HIS A 85 -2.58 -17.52 1.55
CA HIS A 85 -2.91 -16.88 2.81
C HIS A 85 -2.49 -15.41 2.82
N MET A 86 -3.40 -14.53 3.20
CA MET A 86 -3.20 -13.10 3.26
C MET A 86 -2.92 -12.62 4.69
N SER A 87 -2.25 -11.47 4.79
CA SER A 87 -2.02 -10.73 6.03
C SER A 87 -2.30 -9.26 5.78
N PHE A 88 -2.73 -8.55 6.83
CA PHE A 88 -3.11 -7.16 6.70
C PHE A 88 -2.00 -6.23 7.17
N PHE A 89 -1.55 -5.34 6.31
CA PHE A 89 -0.48 -4.39 6.58
C PHE A 89 -1.04 -2.98 6.67
N VAL A 90 -0.46 -2.14 7.51
CA VAL A 90 -0.73 -0.70 7.54
C VAL A 90 0.58 0.04 7.29
N ALA A 91 0.62 0.84 6.24
CA ALA A 91 1.72 1.71 5.86
C ALA A 91 1.41 3.17 6.22
N ILE A 92 2.43 3.90 6.65
CA ILE A 92 2.40 5.35 6.83
C ILE A 92 3.19 5.98 5.69
N ILE A 93 2.53 6.82 4.92
CA ILE A 93 3.11 7.51 3.76
C ILE A 93 3.13 9.01 4.03
N ARG A 94 4.30 9.62 3.91
CA ARG A 94 4.45 11.07 3.92
C ARG A 94 4.14 11.61 2.54
N ALA A 95 3.20 12.53 2.44
CA ALA A 95 2.91 13.27 1.22
C ALA A 95 3.29 14.76 1.36
N LYS A 96 4.07 15.27 0.41
CA LYS A 96 4.53 16.67 0.38
C LYS A 96 3.98 17.39 -0.86
N ILE A 97 2.75 17.90 -0.78
CA ILE A 97 2.08 18.54 -1.93
C ILE A 97 2.52 20.00 -2.05
N LEU A 98 3.62 20.22 -2.78
CA LEU A 98 4.28 21.52 -2.95
C LEU A 98 3.39 22.65 -3.52
N GLN A 99 2.26 22.33 -4.15
CA GLN A 99 1.43 23.31 -4.87
C GLN A 99 0.24 23.84 -4.05
N LEU A 100 -0.10 23.24 -2.91
CA LEU A 100 -1.42 23.46 -2.29
C LEU A 100 -1.42 23.62 -0.76
N THR A 101 -0.48 22.99 -0.03
CA THR A 101 -0.34 23.16 1.42
C THR A 101 1.13 23.16 1.81
N PRO A 102 1.59 24.08 2.70
CA PRO A 102 2.95 24.04 3.23
C PRO A 102 3.20 22.85 4.15
N GLU A 103 2.13 22.21 4.63
CA GLU A 103 2.18 21.11 5.59
C GLU A 103 2.31 19.74 4.91
N THR A 104 3.21 18.91 5.43
CA THR A 104 3.34 17.50 5.05
C THR A 104 2.24 16.68 5.69
N LYS A 105 1.54 15.87 4.89
CA LYS A 105 0.51 14.96 5.39
C LYS A 105 1.05 13.57 5.66
N LEU A 106 0.53 12.94 6.71
CA LEU A 106 0.75 11.54 7.02
C LEU A 106 -0.49 10.76 6.65
N LEU A 107 -0.34 9.88 5.67
CA LEU A 107 -1.39 9.08 5.09
C LEU A 107 -1.26 7.64 5.60
N HIS A 108 -2.37 7.07 6.07
CA HIS A 108 -2.43 5.70 6.55
C HIS A 108 -3.10 4.85 5.48
N LEU A 109 -2.34 3.90 4.94
CA LEU A 109 -2.77 2.99 3.89
C LEU A 109 -2.82 1.58 4.45
N GLY A 110 -3.95 0.90 4.37
CA GLY A 110 -4.01 -0.52 4.72
C GLY A 110 -4.07 -1.40 3.48
N GLN A 111 -3.40 -2.54 3.53
CA GLN A 111 -3.14 -3.42 2.39
C GLN A 111 -3.31 -4.88 2.80
N CYS A 112 -4.13 -5.64 2.07
CA CYS A 112 -4.26 -7.09 2.24
C CYS A 112 -3.35 -7.76 1.21
N LEU A 113 -2.22 -8.30 1.68
CA LEU A 113 -1.16 -8.87 0.84
C LEU A 113 -0.77 -10.27 1.33
N PRO A 114 -0.07 -11.08 0.51
CA PRO A 114 0.35 -12.41 0.92
C PRO A 114 1.14 -12.41 2.23
N LYS A 115 0.81 -13.37 3.10
CA LYS A 115 1.43 -13.54 4.42
C LYS A 115 2.92 -13.89 4.34
N SER A 116 3.36 -14.46 3.22
CA SER A 116 4.78 -14.73 2.93
C SER A 116 5.62 -13.46 2.78
N CYS A 117 5.00 -12.30 2.58
CA CYS A 117 5.71 -11.03 2.44
C CYS A 117 6.01 -10.38 3.80
N SER A 118 7.27 -9.98 3.99
CA SER A 118 7.72 -9.18 5.13
C SER A 118 7.36 -7.70 4.99
N LYS A 119 7.50 -6.94 6.08
CA LYS A 119 7.22 -5.49 6.10
C LYS A 119 8.12 -4.74 5.13
N GLU A 120 9.38 -5.16 5.03
CA GLU A 120 10.41 -4.57 4.17
C GLU A 120 10.08 -4.82 2.69
N GLU A 121 9.57 -6.01 2.35
CA GLU A 121 9.15 -6.35 1.00
C GLU A 121 7.89 -5.58 0.60
N VAL A 122 6.89 -5.49 1.48
CA VAL A 122 5.71 -4.65 1.25
C VAL A 122 6.14 -3.19 1.04
N GLN A 123 7.14 -2.70 1.78
CA GLN A 123 7.65 -1.35 1.59
C GLN A 123 8.29 -1.16 0.22
N CYS A 124 9.06 -2.15 -0.24
CA CYS A 124 9.59 -2.17 -1.60
C CYS A 124 8.46 -2.14 -2.63
N MET A 125 7.39 -2.93 -2.46
CA MET A 125 6.25 -2.93 -3.39
C MET A 125 5.57 -1.57 -3.47
N LEU A 126 5.22 -0.97 -2.33
CA LEU A 126 4.57 0.34 -2.31
C LEU A 126 5.44 1.46 -2.91
N LYS A 127 6.78 1.34 -2.80
CA LYS A 127 7.72 2.28 -3.43
C LYS A 127 7.83 2.11 -4.95
N GLU A 128 7.56 0.91 -5.45
CA GLU A 128 7.59 0.56 -6.88
C GLU A 128 6.20 0.62 -7.53
N ASP A 129 5.17 1.06 -6.80
CA ASP A 129 3.84 1.32 -7.36
C ASP A 129 3.96 2.27 -8.57
N PRO A 130 3.38 1.93 -9.74
CA PRO A 130 3.57 2.72 -10.95
C PRO A 130 3.19 4.19 -10.77
N ASN A 131 2.08 4.45 -10.08
CA ASN A 131 1.61 5.81 -9.84
C ASN A 131 2.45 6.52 -8.78
N SER A 132 3.01 5.80 -7.79
CA SER A 132 4.01 6.35 -6.87
C SER A 132 5.30 6.75 -7.60
N ILE A 133 5.76 5.96 -8.58
CA ILE A 133 6.95 6.27 -9.38
C ILE A 133 6.73 7.51 -10.25
N LEU A 134 5.55 7.64 -10.88
CA LEU A 134 5.21 8.83 -11.68
C LEU A 134 5.30 10.12 -10.85
N LEU A 135 4.93 10.06 -9.57
CA LEU A 135 5.04 11.19 -8.65
C LEU A 135 6.46 11.46 -8.14
N LYS A 136 7.41 10.57 -8.40
CA LYS A 136 8.86 10.79 -8.20
C LYS A 136 9.52 11.39 -9.44
N HIS A 137 8.94 11.17 -10.62
CA HIS A 137 9.50 11.61 -11.90
C HIS A 137 9.02 13.03 -12.27
N LYS A 138 9.91 13.99 -12.03
CA LYS A 138 10.16 15.26 -12.76
C LYS A 138 9.01 16.24 -13.08
N ASP A 139 7.82 15.82 -13.52
CA ASP A 139 6.85 16.72 -14.15
C ASP A 139 6.05 17.60 -13.17
N VAL A 140 6.14 17.34 -11.86
CA VAL A 140 5.47 18.16 -10.82
C VAL A 140 6.38 19.27 -10.28
N CYS A 141 7.69 19.17 -10.52
CA CYS A 141 8.70 20.08 -9.92
C CYS A 141 9.35 21.03 -10.95
N GLU A 142 9.02 20.88 -12.24
CA GLU A 142 9.46 21.80 -13.32
C GLU A 142 8.75 23.18 -13.29
N LEU A 143 7.84 23.43 -12.34
CA LEU A 143 7.27 24.77 -12.13
C LEU A 143 8.18 25.73 -11.33
N LYS A 144 9.39 25.33 -10.94
CA LYS A 144 10.35 26.24 -10.30
C LYS A 144 11.75 26.09 -10.90
N ASN A 145 12.16 27.12 -11.65
CA ASN A 145 13.55 27.43 -11.96
C ASN A 145 14.33 27.62 -10.64
N SER A 146 14.86 26.55 -10.09
CA SER A 146 15.85 26.63 -9.02
C SER A 146 16.87 25.53 -9.22
N SER A 147 18.08 25.96 -9.53
CA SER A 147 19.33 25.21 -9.65
C SER A 147 19.76 24.59 -8.32
N SER A 148 18.88 23.81 -7.69
CA SER A 148 19.18 22.99 -6.54
C SER A 148 18.66 21.59 -6.82
N LYS A 149 19.58 20.64 -6.85
CA LYS A 149 19.38 19.21 -7.08
C LYS A 149 18.65 18.58 -5.86
N THR A 150 17.47 19.10 -5.54
CA THR A 150 16.65 18.63 -4.41
C THR A 150 15.71 17.55 -4.94
N SER A 151 15.93 16.31 -4.50
CA SER A 151 15.02 15.18 -4.77
C SER A 151 13.61 15.54 -4.31
N CYS A 152 12.71 15.68 -5.28
CA CYS A 152 11.32 16.07 -5.08
C CYS A 152 10.48 14.82 -4.87
N ASN A 153 10.68 14.14 -3.74
CA ASN A 153 9.87 12.97 -3.39
C ASN A 153 8.52 13.46 -2.88
N LEU A 154 7.49 13.41 -3.75
CA LEU A 154 6.13 13.80 -3.39
C LEU A 154 5.51 12.82 -2.39
N LEU A 155 5.86 11.54 -2.49
CA LEU A 155 5.42 10.46 -1.61
C LEU A 155 6.62 9.71 -1.06
N ASP A 156 6.63 9.45 0.24
CA ASP A 156 7.65 8.66 0.91
C ASP A 156 7.00 7.65 1.88
N VAL A 157 7.29 6.36 1.71
CA VAL A 157 6.77 5.30 2.58
C VAL A 157 7.67 5.23 3.81
N ILE A 158 7.17 5.70 4.95
CA ILE A 158 7.94 5.91 6.19
C ILE A 158 8.03 4.63 7.02
N ASN A 159 6.89 3.97 7.20
CA ASN A 159 6.76 2.85 8.12
C ASN A 159 5.71 1.87 7.62
N ILE A 160 5.91 0.59 7.89
CA ILE A 160 4.96 -0.49 7.62
C ILE A 160 4.88 -1.41 8.83
N ARG A 161 3.66 -1.76 9.21
CA ARG A 161 3.40 -2.76 10.24
C ARG A 161 2.40 -3.80 9.75
N ASN A 162 2.54 -5.02 10.28
CA ASN A 162 1.55 -6.08 10.11
C ASN A 162 0.51 -6.00 11.25
N VAL A 163 -0.74 -6.40 10.98
CA VAL A 163 -1.86 -6.39 11.91
C VAL A 163 -2.58 -7.75 11.84
N PRO A 164 -2.74 -8.48 12.97
CA PRO A 164 -2.36 -8.10 14.33
C PRO A 164 -0.83 -8.14 14.54
N GLY A 165 -0.30 -7.08 15.16
CA GLY A 165 1.11 -6.92 15.49
C GLY A 165 1.24 -5.91 16.64
N ALA A 166 2.46 -5.70 17.15
CA ALA A 166 2.70 -4.76 18.25
C ALA A 166 2.19 -3.36 17.88
N TYR A 167 1.04 -2.97 18.44
CA TYR A 167 0.48 -1.63 18.34
C TYR A 167 0.97 -0.87 19.57
N SER A 168 1.81 0.16 19.38
CA SER A 168 2.20 1.08 20.44
C SER A 168 1.41 2.37 20.31
N LEU A 169 0.57 2.68 21.31
CA LEU A 169 -0.14 3.96 21.43
C LEU A 169 0.82 5.16 21.41
N TYR A 170 2.06 4.98 21.89
CA TYR A 170 3.06 6.03 21.97
C TYR A 170 3.65 6.44 20.62
N GLU A 171 3.52 5.60 19.59
CA GLU A 171 4.00 5.87 18.23
C GLU A 171 2.95 6.60 17.37
N ASP A 172 1.72 6.73 17.86
CA ASP A 172 0.60 7.34 17.13
C ASP A 172 0.25 8.72 17.69
N THR A 173 0.81 9.76 17.07
CA THR A 173 0.59 11.15 17.49
C THR A 173 -0.83 11.65 17.25
N LYS A 174 -1.66 10.95 16.44
CA LYS A 174 -3.05 11.33 16.17
C LYS A 174 -4.04 10.83 17.25
N PHE A 175 -3.66 9.86 18.09
CA PHE A 175 -4.53 9.38 19.17
C PHE A 175 -4.73 10.40 20.30
N TYR A 176 -3.86 11.41 20.42
CA TYR A 176 -3.96 12.45 21.44
C TYR A 176 -5.12 13.43 21.23
N ILE A 177 -5.85 13.38 20.11
CA ILE A 177 -6.90 14.36 19.76
C ILE A 177 -8.32 13.87 20.12
N LEU A 178 -8.47 12.62 20.60
CA LEU A 178 -9.80 12.06 20.94
C LEU A 178 -10.13 12.09 22.44
N TRP A 179 -9.24 12.63 23.27
CA TRP A 179 -9.37 12.72 24.74
C TRP A 179 -8.86 14.06 25.30
N SER A 180 -9.01 15.14 24.53
CA SER A 180 -8.77 16.53 24.98
C SER A 180 -10.00 17.38 24.74
#